data_AF-A0A2A4U3L5-F1
#
_entry.id   AF-A0A2A4U3L5-F1
#
_cell.length_a   1.000
_cell.length_b   1.000
_cell.length_c   1.000
_cell.angle_alpha   90.00
_cell.angle_beta   90.00
_cell.angle_gamma   90.00
#
_symmetry.space_group_name_H-M   'P 1'
#
loop_
_entity.id
_entity.type
_entity.pdbx_description
1 polymer ?
#
loop_
_entity_poly.entity_id
_entity_poly.type
_entity_poly.pdbx_seq_one_letter_code
_entity_poly.pdbx_strand_id
1 'polypeptide(L)'
;MATHYVQANIPVFLFQEDNTWIMYTPALDVSSSGETKTEVRRNFGEAVQVFLETIYKDGTREKVLFNLGWHKVEGRKLIAPRLTESPANIQRAIPEHLLSRAERIDRRVRIPVGSA
;
A
#
# COMPACT_ATOMS: atom_id res chain seq x y z
N MET A 1 -22.23 9.60 -11.67
CA MET A 1 -21.49 8.33 -11.90
C MET A 1 -21.09 7.77 -10.54
N ALA A 2 -21.47 6.54 -10.19
CA ALA A 2 -21.08 5.92 -8.92
C ALA A 2 -19.65 5.37 -9.02
N THR A 3 -18.78 5.73 -8.07
CA THR A 3 -17.43 5.16 -7.98
C THR A 3 -17.52 3.72 -7.50
N HIS A 4 -17.01 2.79 -8.28
CA HIS A 4 -16.95 1.38 -7.90
C HIS A 4 -15.62 1.11 -7.17
N TYR A 5 -15.58 0.08 -6.33
CA TYR A 5 -14.37 -0.27 -5.60
C TYR A 5 -14.10 -1.77 -5.72
N VAL A 6 -12.82 -2.12 -5.84
CA VAL A 6 -12.35 -3.50 -5.68
C VAL A 6 -11.61 -3.63 -4.36
N GLN A 7 -11.78 -4.77 -3.70
CA GLN A 7 -11.03 -5.09 -2.48
C GLN A 7 -9.73 -5.78 -2.83
N ALA A 8 -8.63 -5.32 -2.25
CA ALA A 8 -7.32 -5.96 -2.34
C ALA A 8 -6.69 -6.09 -0.96
N ASN A 9 -5.94 -7.16 -0.74
CA ASN A 9 -5.11 -7.31 0.45
C ASN A 9 -3.69 -6.83 0.11
N ILE A 10 -3.14 -5.97 0.96
CA ILE A 10 -1.78 -5.45 0.84
C ILE A 10 -0.94 -5.86 2.05
N PRO A 11 0.34 -6.20 1.86
CA PRO A 11 1.25 -6.38 2.97
C PRO A 11 1.58 -5.03 3.60
N VAL A 12 1.45 -4.93 4.91
CA VAL A 12 1.83 -3.75 5.69
C VAL A 12 2.83 -4.18 6.75
N PHE A 13 3.90 -3.41 6.91
CA PHE A 13 4.93 -3.63 7.91
C PHE A 13 4.76 -2.59 9.01
N LEU A 14 4.64 -3.05 10.25
CA LEU A 14 4.62 -2.21 11.45
C LEU A 14 5.91 -2.48 12.24
N PHE A 15 6.68 -1.43 12.49
CA PHE A 15 7.90 -1.50 13.29
C PHE A 15 8.08 -0.23 14.11
N GLN A 16 9.06 -0.23 15.00
CA GLN A 16 9.40 0.92 15.83
C GLN A 16 10.87 1.29 15.63
N GLU A 17 11.13 2.57 15.45
CA GLU A 17 12.45 3.16 15.27
C GLU A 17 12.52 4.45 16.11
N ASP A 18 13.56 4.61 16.94
CA ASP A 18 13.75 5.77 17.82
C ASP A 18 12.48 6.21 18.58
N ASN A 19 11.83 5.24 19.22
CA ASN A 19 10.56 5.38 19.95
C ASN A 19 9.33 5.80 19.10
N THR A 20 9.46 5.88 17.78
CA THR A 20 8.39 6.21 16.85
C THR A 20 7.87 4.95 16.17
N TRP A 21 6.55 4.77 16.12
CA TRP A 21 5.94 3.70 15.34
C TRP A 21 5.86 4.09 13.88
N ILE A 22 6.21 3.15 12.99
CA ILE A 22 6.20 3.33 11.54
C ILE A 22 5.35 2.23 10.92
N MET A 23 4.45 2.62 10.01
CA MET A 23 3.72 1.71 9.13
C MET A 23 4.08 1.98 7.69
N TYR A 24 4.44 0.95 6.95
CA TYR A 24 4.80 1.04 5.54
C TYR A 24 4.20 -0.08 4.72
N THR A 25 3.80 0.21 3.48
CA THR A 25 3.42 -0.81 2.49
C THR A 25 4.16 -0.59 1.18
N PRO A 26 4.92 -1.60 0.69
CA PRO A 26 5.55 -1.51 -0.62
C PRO A 26 4.53 -1.65 -1.76
N ALA A 27 3.33 -2.17 -1.47
CA ALA A 27 2.30 -2.32 -2.48
C ALA A 27 1.75 -0.96 -2.94
N LEU A 28 1.83 0.08 -2.12
CA LEU A 28 1.39 1.43 -2.50
C LEU A 28 2.53 2.46 -2.45
N ASP A 29 3.72 2.06 -1.99
CA ASP A 29 4.82 2.97 -1.63
C ASP A 29 4.35 4.08 -0.67
N VAL A 30 3.59 3.68 0.36
CA VAL A 30 3.03 4.59 1.36
C VAL A 30 3.59 4.23 2.73
N SER A 31 4.10 5.25 3.43
CA SER A 31 4.51 5.19 4.83
C SER A 31 3.77 6.22 5.68
N SER A 32 3.66 5.94 6.97
CA SER A 32 3.23 6.89 7.98
C SER A 32 3.87 6.58 9.33
N SER A 33 3.88 7.55 10.24
CA SER A 33 4.47 7.44 11.58
C SER A 33 3.53 7.97 12.67
N GLY A 34 3.83 7.61 13.92
CA GLY A 34 3.12 8.10 15.09
C GLY A 34 3.78 7.69 16.40
N GLU A 35 3.45 8.37 17.49
CA GLU A 35 3.98 8.08 18.83
C GLU A 35 3.40 6.77 19.39
N THR A 36 2.22 6.37 18.91
CA THR A 36 1.52 5.15 19.35
C THR A 36 1.09 4.28 18.18
N LYS A 37 0.90 2.97 18.43
CA LYS A 37 0.31 2.03 17.46
C LYS A 37 -1.06 2.51 16.96
N THR A 38 -1.85 3.17 17.79
CA THR A 38 -3.18 3.69 17.42
C THR A 38 -3.06 4.87 16.47
N GLU A 39 -2.18 5.81 16.78
CA GLU A 39 -1.93 6.98 15.96
C GLU A 39 -1.39 6.59 14.58
N VAL A 40 -0.34 5.77 14.51
CA VAL A 40 0.24 5.36 13.23
C VAL A 40 -0.79 4.62 12.36
N ARG A 41 -1.69 3.83 12.97
CA ARG A 41 -2.76 3.11 12.23
C ARG A 41 -3.79 4.07 11.62
N ARG A 42 -4.10 5.17 12.31
CA ARG A 42 -4.98 6.24 11.82
C ARG A 42 -4.29 6.98 10.68
N ASN A 43 -3.11 7.53 10.95
CA ASN A 43 -2.33 8.32 9.98
C ASN A 43 -2.04 7.51 8.71
N PHE A 44 -1.69 6.23 8.84
CA PHE A 44 -1.51 5.32 7.69
C PHE A 44 -2.80 5.11 6.89
N GLY A 45 -3.95 4.97 7.57
CA GLY A 45 -5.24 4.83 6.90
C GLY A 45 -5.60 6.05 6.06
N GLU A 46 -5.38 7.25 6.61
CA GLU A 46 -5.58 8.52 5.92
C GLU A 46 -4.63 8.67 4.72
N ALA A 47 -3.34 8.37 4.91
CA ALA A 47 -2.36 8.43 3.84
C ALA A 47 -2.70 7.51 2.66
N VAL A 48 -3.11 6.26 2.95
CA VAL A 48 -3.57 5.31 1.93
C VAL A 48 -4.81 5.82 1.19
N GLN A 49 -5.77 6.40 1.92
CA GLN A 49 -6.97 6.96 1.31
C GLN A 49 -6.61 8.13 0.37
N VAL A 50 -5.81 9.08 0.83
CA VAL A 50 -5.37 10.23 0.04
C VAL A 50 -4.62 9.77 -1.21
N PHE A 51 -3.69 8.83 -1.08
CA PHE A 51 -2.94 8.29 -2.22
C PHE A 51 -3.88 7.70 -3.29
N LEU A 52 -4.79 6.82 -2.90
CA LEU A 52 -5.70 6.14 -3.82
C LEU A 52 -6.69 7.10 -4.48
N GLU A 53 -7.17 8.11 -3.74
CA GLU A 53 -8.02 9.15 -4.29
C GLU A 53 -7.29 10.02 -5.31
N THR A 54 -6.04 10.41 -5.03
CA THR A 54 -5.24 11.25 -5.92
C THR A 54 -4.97 10.55 -7.25
N ILE A 55 -4.43 9.32 -7.22
CA ILE A 55 -4.13 8.59 -8.47
C ILE A 55 -5.40 8.27 -9.28
N TYR A 56 -6.56 8.20 -8.62
CA TYR A 56 -7.84 8.04 -9.27
C TYR A 56 -8.32 9.34 -9.94
N LYS A 57 -8.32 10.46 -9.20
CA LYS A 57 -8.71 11.78 -9.70
C LYS A 57 -7.83 12.24 -10.86
N ASP A 58 -6.55 11.94 -10.80
CA ASP A 58 -5.57 12.31 -11.82
C ASP A 58 -5.59 11.37 -13.06
N GLY A 59 -6.38 10.29 -13.02
CA GLY A 59 -6.43 9.30 -14.10
C GLY A 59 -5.14 8.48 -14.25
N THR A 60 -4.24 8.52 -13.27
CA THR A 60 -2.91 7.87 -13.31
C THR A 60 -2.87 6.50 -12.64
N ARG A 61 -3.98 6.05 -12.03
CA ARG A 61 -4.09 4.80 -11.25
C ARG A 61 -3.41 3.61 -11.91
N GLU A 62 -3.74 3.29 -13.16
CA GLU A 62 -3.23 2.06 -13.79
C GLU A 62 -1.71 2.13 -13.96
N LYS A 63 -1.21 3.26 -14.45
CA LYS A 63 0.23 3.51 -14.60
C LYS A 63 0.95 3.39 -13.25
N VAL A 64 0.45 4.05 -12.22
CA VAL A 64 1.08 4.04 -10.88
C VAL A 64 1.06 2.63 -10.29
N LEU A 65 -0.10 1.97 -10.26
CA LEU A 65 -0.20 0.62 -9.70
C LEU A 65 0.64 -0.40 -10.48
N PHE A 66 0.69 -0.34 -11.81
CA PHE A 66 1.53 -1.25 -12.60
C PHE A 66 3.02 -0.99 -12.37
N ASN A 67 3.44 0.26 -12.23
CA ASN A 67 4.82 0.59 -11.85
C ASN A 67 5.19 0.06 -10.47
N LEU A 68 4.22 -0.03 -9.56
CA LEU A 68 4.35 -0.65 -8.24
C LEU A 68 4.24 -2.19 -8.28
N GLY A 69 4.13 -2.81 -9.46
CA GLY A 69 4.10 -4.25 -9.63
C GLY A 69 2.71 -4.89 -9.48
N TRP A 70 1.64 -4.10 -9.44
CA TRP A 70 0.29 -4.64 -9.54
C TRP A 70 0.04 -5.19 -10.93
N HIS A 71 -0.75 -6.24 -11.01
CA HIS A 71 -1.23 -6.77 -12.28
C HIS A 71 -2.72 -7.07 -12.21
N LYS A 72 -3.37 -7.00 -13.37
CA LYS A 72 -4.76 -7.43 -13.56
C LYS A 72 -4.75 -8.94 -13.81
N VAL A 73 -5.63 -9.67 -13.15
CA VAL A 73 -5.98 -11.05 -13.53
C VAL A 73 -7.33 -11.04 -14.23
N GLU A 74 -7.51 -11.95 -15.20
CA GLU A 74 -8.78 -12.14 -15.91
C GLU A 74 -9.94 -12.15 -14.91
N GLY A 75 -10.96 -11.32 -15.14
CA GLY A 75 -12.08 -11.13 -14.22
C GLY A 75 -12.05 -9.88 -13.32
N ARG A 76 -11.32 -8.82 -13.70
CA ARG A 76 -11.29 -7.48 -13.03
C ARG A 76 -10.66 -7.45 -11.64
N LYS A 77 -9.93 -8.49 -11.23
CA LYS A 77 -9.26 -8.52 -9.93
C LYS A 77 -7.88 -7.87 -10.02
N LEU A 78 -7.65 -6.85 -9.20
CA LEU A 78 -6.31 -6.28 -8.98
C LEU A 78 -5.60 -7.11 -7.90
N ILE A 79 -4.40 -7.59 -8.22
CA ILE A 79 -3.55 -8.34 -7.28
C ILE A 79 -2.36 -7.47 -6.90
N ALA A 80 -2.16 -7.31 -5.60
CA ALA A 80 -1.00 -6.61 -5.04
C ALA A 80 0.29 -7.38 -5.39
N PRO A 81 1.41 -6.68 -5.62
CA PRO A 81 2.69 -7.33 -5.88
C PRO A 81 3.04 -8.32 -4.76
N ARG A 82 3.51 -9.51 -5.15
CA ARG A 82 4.12 -10.44 -4.19
C ARG A 82 5.48 -9.89 -3.77
N LEU A 83 5.80 -9.94 -2.49
CA LEU A 83 7.10 -9.49 -1.97
C LEU A 83 8.31 -10.24 -2.58
N THR A 84 8.07 -11.39 -3.23
CA THR A 84 9.08 -12.20 -3.94
C THR A 84 9.26 -11.81 -5.40
N GLU A 85 8.27 -11.14 -6.00
CA GLU A 85 8.34 -10.64 -7.37
C GLU A 85 8.91 -9.23 -7.27
N SER A 86 10.24 -9.13 -7.16
CA SER A 86 10.91 -7.83 -7.18
C SER A 86 10.57 -7.14 -8.50
N PRO A 87 9.80 -6.04 -8.53
CA PRO A 87 9.95 -5.11 -9.63
C PRO A 87 11.38 -4.59 -9.47
N ALA A 88 12.11 -4.42 -10.56
CA ALA A 88 13.47 -3.88 -10.53
C ALA A 88 13.57 -2.50 -9.82
N ASN A 89 12.43 -1.89 -9.44
CA ASN A 89 12.29 -0.57 -8.85
C ASN A 89 11.54 -0.49 -7.51
N ILE A 90 11.09 -1.60 -6.88
CA ILE A 90 10.76 -1.52 -5.44
C ILE A 90 12.10 -1.50 -4.74
N GLN A 91 12.67 -0.30 -4.64
CA GLN A 91 13.86 -0.05 -3.84
C GLN A 91 13.64 -0.72 -2.48
N ARG A 92 14.72 -1.31 -1.97
CA ARG A 92 14.82 -1.95 -0.66
C ARG A 92 14.51 -0.94 0.47
N ALA A 93 13.27 -0.49 0.57
CA ALA A 93 12.85 0.64 1.39
C ALA A 93 12.75 0.28 2.89
N ILE A 94 12.79 -1.01 3.22
CA ILE A 94 13.00 -1.47 4.58
C ILE A 94 14.37 -2.18 4.63
N PRO A 95 15.36 -1.62 5.32
CA PRO A 95 16.59 -2.32 5.66
C PRO A 95 16.30 -3.71 6.22
N GLU A 96 17.09 -4.72 5.82
CA GLU A 96 16.87 -6.12 6.23
C GLU A 96 16.75 -6.31 7.76
N HIS A 97 17.55 -5.54 8.52
CA HIS A 97 17.51 -5.55 9.97
C HIS A 97 16.19 -5.01 10.58
N LEU A 98 15.40 -4.25 9.83
CA LEU A 98 14.05 -3.84 10.21
C LEU A 98 13.02 -4.90 9.81
N LEU A 99 13.22 -5.63 8.70
CA LEU A 99 12.35 -6.75 8.33
C LEU A 99 12.33 -7.84 9.40
N SER A 100 13.47 -8.12 10.05
CA SER A 100 13.53 -9.10 11.15
C SER A 100 12.75 -8.67 12.40
N ARG A 101 12.40 -7.38 12.52
CA ARG A 101 11.69 -6.81 13.67
C ARG A 101 10.28 -6.32 13.32
N ALA A 102 9.93 -6.30 12.04
CA ALA A 102 8.64 -5.80 11.58
C ALA A 102 7.53 -6.84 11.78
N GLU A 103 6.45 -6.39 12.39
CA GLU A 103 5.18 -7.10 12.40
C GLU A 103 4.55 -6.95 11.00
N ARG A 104 4.47 -8.06 10.24
CA ARG A 104 3.73 -8.06 8.97
C ARG A 104 2.23 -8.24 9.24
N ILE A 105 1.45 -7.31 8.72
CA ILE A 105 0.00 -7.24 8.83
C ILE A 105 -0.57 -7.21 7.41
N ASP A 106 -1.36 -8.21 7.03
CA ASP A 106 -2.11 -8.16 5.78
C ASP A 106 -3.36 -7.29 5.98
N ARG A 107 -3.44 -6.15 5.29
CA ARG A 107 -4.53 -5.18 5.43
C ARG A 107 -5.38 -5.14 4.16
N ARG A 108 -6.70 -5.15 4.32
CA ARG A 108 -7.63 -4.98 3.21
C ARG A 108 -7.82 -3.50 2.89
N VAL A 109 -7.67 -3.13 1.62
CA VAL A 109 -7.91 -1.77 1.10
C VAL A 109 -8.95 -1.79 -0.01
N ARG A 110 -9.62 -0.64 -0.21
CA ARG A 110 -10.58 -0.42 -1.29
C ARG A 110 -9.92 0.43 -2.37
N ILE A 111 -9.75 -0.14 -3.56
CA ILE A 111 -9.15 0.56 -4.70
C ILE A 111 -10.29 1.10 -5.58
N PRO A 112 -10.34 2.41 -5.86
CA PRO A 112 -11.36 2.98 -6.72
C PRO A 112 -11.16 2.52 -8.18
N VAL A 113 -12.22 1.96 -8.76
CA VAL A 113 -12.31 1.57 -10.16
C VAL A 113 -13.36 2.41 -10.87
N GLY A 114 -13.03 2.89 -12.07
CA GLY A 114 -13.98 3.63 -12.89
C GLY A 114 -15.11 2.70 -13.33
N SER A 115 -16.31 3.25 -13.52
CA SER A 115 -17.37 2.57 -14.26
C SER A 115 -16.85 2.23 -15.65
N ALA A 116 -16.82 0.93 -15.96
CA ALA A 116 -16.57 0.42 -17.31
C ALA A 116 -17.66 0.92 -18.28
#